data_AF-A0A821I320-F1
#
_entry.id   AF-A0A821I320-F1
#
_cell.length_a   1.000
_cell.length_b   1.000
_cell.length_c   1.000
_cell.angle_alpha   90.00
_cell.angle_beta   90.00
_cell.angle_gamma   90.00
#
_symmetry.space_group_name_H-M   'P 1'
#
loop_
_entity.id
_entity.type
_entity.pdbx_description
1 polymer ?
#
loop_
_entity_poly.entity_id
_entity_poly.type
_entity_poly.pdbx_seq_one_letter_code
_entity_poly.pdbx_strand_id
1 'polypeptide(L)' 'IEIINDATFEFHFTPIQSIQVGGFDWNLIFNWHMTPAREIRRRKNITDPIRSPTMAGGLFAIDRD' A
#
# COMPACT_ATOMS: atom_id res chain seq x y z
N ILE A 1 -2.79 -4.59 1.56
CA ILE A 1 -3.68 -5.36 0.66
C ILE A 1 -2.88 -6.59 0.33
N GLU A 2 -3.39 -7.75 0.66
CA GLU A 2 -2.69 -9.01 0.39
C GLU A 2 -3.30 -9.72 -0.81
N ILE A 3 -2.52 -10.58 -1.44
CA ILE A 3 -2.91 -11.27 -2.66
C ILE A 3 -3.45 -12.65 -2.26
N ILE A 4 -4.63 -12.98 -2.75
CA ILE A 4 -5.19 -14.33 -2.68
C ILE A 4 -5.09 -14.92 -4.08
N ASN A 5 -4.47 -16.10 -4.19
CA ASN A 5 -4.39 -16.83 -5.46
C ASN A 5 -5.80 -17.24 -5.90
N ASP A 6 -6.15 -16.98 -7.16
CA ASP A 6 -7.50 -17.22 -7.69
C ASP A 6 -7.81 -18.71 -7.92
N ALA A 7 -6.80 -19.53 -8.17
CA ALA A 7 -6.95 -20.97 -8.40
C ALA A 7 -6.85 -21.79 -7.11
N THR A 8 -5.95 -21.42 -6.19
CA THR A 8 -5.66 -22.21 -4.97
C THR A 8 -6.22 -21.62 -3.69
N PHE A 9 -6.70 -20.36 -3.73
CA PHE A 9 -7.07 -19.58 -2.54
C PHE A 9 -5.94 -19.41 -1.52
N GLU A 10 -4.68 -19.63 -1.92
CA GLU A 10 -3.52 -19.38 -1.07
C GLU A 10 -3.41 -17.89 -0.74
N PHE A 11 -3.19 -17.58 0.53
CA PHE A 11 -2.99 -16.22 1.03
C PHE A 11 -1.50 -15.87 1.04
N HIS A 12 -1.10 -14.87 0.26
CA HIS A 12 0.28 -14.37 0.23
C HIS A 12 0.43 -13.18 1.17
N PHE A 13 1.34 -13.31 2.14
CA PHE A 13 1.67 -12.24 3.08
C PHE A 13 2.87 -11.42 2.61
N THR A 14 2.70 -10.11 2.53
CA THR A 14 3.75 -9.16 2.19
C THR A 14 4.63 -8.87 3.41
N PRO A 15 5.96 -9.09 3.34
CA PRO A 15 6.87 -8.72 4.41
C PRO A 15 6.83 -7.21 4.69
N ILE A 16 7.01 -6.83 5.95
CA ILE A 16 6.89 -5.44 6.39
C ILE A 16 7.96 -4.53 5.77
N GLN A 17 9.13 -5.09 5.43
CA GLN A 17 10.20 -4.40 4.73
C GLN A 17 9.83 -4.04 3.28
N SER A 18 8.82 -4.72 2.71
CA SER A 18 8.41 -4.61 1.33
C SER A 18 7.11 -3.82 1.15
N ILE A 19 6.71 -3.00 2.14
CA ILE A 19 5.50 -2.18 2.02
C ILE A 19 5.63 -1.20 0.86
N GLN A 20 4.57 -1.11 0.07
CA GLN A 20 4.47 -0.25 -1.10
C GLN A 20 3.45 0.87 -0.87
N VAL A 21 3.69 2.00 -1.53
CA VAL A 21 2.78 3.15 -1.61
C VAL A 21 2.24 3.27 -3.03
N GLY A 22 1.02 3.80 -3.17
CA GLY A 22 0.39 4.05 -4.46
C GLY A 22 0.96 5.29 -5.14
N GLY A 23 1.14 5.17 -6.46
CA GLY A 23 1.43 6.29 -7.37
C GLY A 23 0.73 6.09 -8.69
N PHE A 24 1.00 6.99 -9.63
CA PHE A 24 0.53 6.89 -11.01
C PHE A 24 1.56 7.48 -11.97
N ASP A 25 1.58 6.99 -13.20
CA ASP A 25 2.39 7.56 -14.27
C ASP A 25 1.69 8.76 -14.94
N TRP A 26 2.33 9.44 -15.88
CA TRP A 26 1.73 10.57 -16.59
C TRP A 26 0.54 10.20 -17.49
N ASN A 27 0.31 8.90 -17.72
CA ASN A 27 -0.89 8.39 -18.38
C ASN A 27 -2.04 8.15 -17.40
N LEU A 28 -1.86 8.50 -16.12
CA LEU A 28 -2.81 8.31 -15.02
C LEU A 28 -3.09 6.83 -14.69
N ILE A 29 -2.16 5.94 -15.01
CA ILE A 29 -2.26 4.52 -14.67
C ILE A 29 -1.70 4.31 -13.27
N PHE A 30 -2.50 3.70 -12.39
CA PHE A 30 -2.09 3.36 -11.03
C PHE A 30 -0.93 2.35 -11.03
N ASN A 31 0.05 2.58 -10.16
CA ASN A 31 1.19 1.70 -9.95
C ASN A 31 1.59 1.65 -8.47
N TRP A 32 2.25 0.57 -8.08
CA TRP A 32 2.83 0.44 -6.75
C TRP A 32 4.32 0.80 -6.74
N HIS A 33 4.73 1.59 -5.75
CA HIS A 33 6.13 2.01 -5.57
C HIS A 33 6.64 1.60 -4.19
N MET A 34 7.93 1.30 -4.08
CA MET A 34 8.56 1.06 -2.77
C MET A 34 8.43 2.29 -1.86
N THR A 35 8.18 2.05 -0.57
CA THR A 35 8.05 3.14 0.40
C THR A 35 9.33 3.98 0.47
N PRO A 36 9.27 5.31 0.27
CA PRO A 36 10.46 6.16 0.34
C PRO A 36 11.09 6.15 1.74
N ALA A 37 12.42 6.19 1.80
CA ALA A 37 13.16 6.18 3.07
C ALA A 37 12.77 7.32 4.04
N ARG A 38 12.29 8.46 3.51
CA ARG A 38 11.76 9.57 4.31
C ARG A 38 10.51 9.17 5.11
N GLU A 39 9.59 8.42 4.52
CA GLU A 39 8.39 7.93 5.22
C GLU A 39 8.75 6.82 6.20
N ILE A 40 9.71 5.95 5.87
CA ILE A 40 10.22 4.92 6.80
C ILE A 40 10.78 5.57 8.08
N ARG A 41 11.66 6.58 7.92
CA ARG A 41 12.27 7.29 9.07
C ARG A 41 11.29 8.09 9.91
N ARG A 42 10.13 8.44 9.35
CA ARG A 42 9.10 9.21 10.04
C ARG A 42 8.32 8.36 11.05
N ARG A 43 8.23 7.05 10.80
CA ARG A 43 7.50 6.10 11.64
C ARG A 43 8.32 5.80 12.89
N LYS A 44 7.66 5.76 14.05
CA LYS A 44 8.27 5.33 15.31
C LYS A 44 8.01 3.84 15.54
N ASN A 45 6.83 3.37 15.14
CA ASN A 45 6.40 1.99 15.28
C ASN A 45 6.04 1.36 13.93
N ILE A 46 6.10 0.04 13.91
CA ILE A 46 5.72 -0.78 12.76
C ILE A 46 4.21 -0.75 12.46
N THR A 47 3.41 -0.33 13.42
CA THR A 47 1.95 -0.17 13.32
C THR A 47 1.54 1.23 12.91
N ASP A 48 2.46 2.20 12.87
CA ASP A 48 2.14 3.56 12.47
C ASP A 48 1.72 3.60 10.99
N PRO A 49 0.73 4.42 10.61
CA PRO A 49 0.27 4.50 9.23
C PRO A 49 1.35 5.02 8.29
N ILE A 50 1.32 4.56 7.04
CA ILE A 50 2.15 5.10 5.95
C ILE A 50 1.31 6.06 5.12
N ARG A 51 1.86 7.23 4.83
CA ARG A 51 1.23 8.19 3.92
C ARG A 51 1.47 7.75 2.48
N SER A 52 0.39 7.58 1.74
CA SER A 52 0.42 7.19 0.33
C SER A 52 -0.09 8.34 -0.54
N PRO A 53 0.61 8.72 -1.63
CA PRO A 53 0.13 9.74 -2.56
C PRO A 53 -1.21 9.40 -3.21
N THR A 54 -1.39 8.14 -3.60
CA THR A 54 -2.66 7.62 -4.12
C THR A 54 -2.97 6.25 -3.51
N MET A 55 -4.15 5.72 -3.80
CA MET A 55 -4.62 4.42 -3.35
C MET A 55 -5.25 3.64 -4.50
N ALA A 56 -5.27 2.31 -4.40
CA ALA A 56 -5.89 1.45 -5.42
C ALA A 56 -7.41 1.65 -5.55
N GLY A 57 -8.09 2.14 -4.50
CA GLY A 57 -9.50 2.54 -4.53
C GLY A 57 -10.50 1.50 -4.03
N GLY A 58 -10.19 0.20 -4.10
CA GLY A 58 -11.16 -0.86 -3.77
C GLY A 58 -11.43 -1.07 -2.27
N LEU A 59 -10.48 -0.74 -1.39
CA LEU A 59 -10.57 -0.97 0.05
C LEU A 59 -10.09 0.27 0.81
N PHE A 60 -11.00 0.91 1.55
CA PHE A 60 -10.69 2.05 2.41
C PHE A 60 -11.78 2.28 3.45
N ALA A 61 -11.45 3.09 4.44
CA ALA A 61 -12.41 3.68 5.36
C ALA A 61 -12.29 5.21 5.25
N ILE A 62 -13.41 5.89 5.23
CA ILE A 62 -13.52 7.35 5.26
C ILE A 62 -14.65 7.70 6.22
N ASP A 63 -14.49 8.82 6.92
CA ASP A 63 -15.63 9.40 7.62
C ASP A 63 -16.72 9.80 6.61
N ARG A 64 -17.98 9.66 6.98
CA ARG A 64 -19.09 9.95 6.06
C ARG A 64 -19.26 11.46 5.87
N ASP A 65 -19.00 12.22 6.92
CA ASP A 65 -19.26 13.65 7.03
C ASP A 65 -18.02 14.48 6.66
#